data_AF-A0AAQ3WAF0-F1
#
_entry.id   AF-A0AAQ3WAF0-F1
#
_cell.length_a   1.000
_cell.length_b   1.000
_cell.length_c   1.000
_cell.angle_alpha   90.00
_cell.angle_beta   90.00
_cell.angle_gamma   90.00
#
_symmetry.space_group_name_H-M   'P 1'
#
loop_
_entity.id
_entity.type
_entity.pdbx_description
1 polymer ?
#
loop_
_entity_poly.entity_id
_entity_poly.type
_entity_poly.pdbx_seq_one_letter_code
_entity_poly.pdbx_strand_id
1 'polypeptide(L)'
;MVEQYNQATSYKVFIHVDAASGGLFTPFVDSEPDWDFRLNNVISINTSGHKYGLVSPGVGWVIWRGKKYLPEELIFEVSHLGGTMPAMAINFSHSASPIIGQYYNFLSFVFEGYQKIHQKTRVVANFSGKN
;
A
#
# COMPACT_ATOMS: atom_id res chain seq x y z
N MET A 1 6.46 -4.44 -22.07
CA MET A 1 5.73 -3.29 -22.66
C MET A 1 6.25 -1.94 -22.15
N VAL A 2 6.15 -1.60 -20.85
CA VAL A 2 6.68 -0.30 -20.33
C VAL A 2 8.21 -0.20 -20.40
N GLU A 3 8.93 -1.26 -20.07
CA GLU A 3 10.41 -1.28 -20.17
C GLU A 3 10.90 -1.01 -21.59
N GLN A 4 10.30 -1.70 -22.58
CA GLN A 4 10.61 -1.52 -23.99
C GLN A 4 10.28 -0.10 -24.47
N TYR A 5 9.13 0.45 -24.09
CA TYR A 5 8.79 1.84 -24.40
C TYR A 5 9.84 2.81 -23.83
N ASN A 6 10.19 2.64 -22.55
CA ASN A 6 11.17 3.47 -21.86
C ASN A 6 12.58 3.37 -22.49
N GLN A 7 12.93 2.32 -23.22
CA GLN A 7 14.22 2.24 -23.93
C GLN A 7 14.27 3.12 -25.18
N ALA A 8 13.12 3.38 -25.82
CA ALA A 8 13.03 4.05 -27.11
C ALA A 8 12.70 5.55 -27.03
N THR A 9 12.53 6.12 -25.83
CA THR A 9 12.08 7.50 -25.62
C THR A 9 12.93 8.25 -24.58
N SER A 10 13.01 9.57 -24.70
CA SER A 10 13.50 10.44 -23.63
C SER A 10 12.47 10.66 -22.51
N TYR A 11 11.17 10.59 -22.84
CA TYR A 11 10.07 10.81 -21.90
C TYR A 11 9.66 9.50 -21.22
N LYS A 12 10.23 9.23 -20.05
CA LYS A 12 9.95 7.99 -19.30
C LYS A 12 8.55 8.00 -18.70
N VAL A 13 7.87 6.86 -18.77
CA VAL A 13 6.59 6.61 -18.10
C VAL A 13 6.76 5.57 -17.00
N PHE A 14 5.99 5.72 -15.93
CA PHE A 14 6.04 4.85 -14.75
C PHE A 14 4.65 4.39 -14.35
N ILE A 15 4.59 3.43 -13.43
CA ILE A 15 3.37 2.77 -13.00
C ILE A 15 3.09 3.14 -11.54
N HIS A 16 1.88 3.62 -11.29
CA HIS A 16 1.26 3.57 -9.98
C HIS A 16 0.38 2.32 -9.91
N VAL A 17 0.52 1.53 -8.84
CA VAL A 17 -0.38 0.40 -8.62
C VAL A 17 -1.46 0.80 -7.62
N ASP A 18 -2.70 0.80 -8.09
CA ASP A 18 -3.85 0.88 -7.20
C ASP A 18 -4.12 -0.50 -6.58
N ALA A 19 -3.52 -0.73 -5.42
CA ALA A 19 -3.69 -1.95 -4.64
C ALA A 19 -4.62 -1.70 -3.44
N ALA A 20 -5.61 -0.80 -3.56
CA ALA A 20 -6.48 -0.42 -2.46
C ALA A 20 -7.03 -1.62 -1.67
N SER A 21 -7.48 -2.67 -2.36
CA SER A 21 -7.85 -3.95 -1.75
C SER A 21 -6.70 -4.96 -1.77
N GLY A 22 -6.10 -5.19 -2.94
CA GLY A 22 -5.13 -6.26 -3.15
C GLY A 22 -3.86 -6.15 -2.30
N GLY A 23 -3.45 -4.94 -1.92
CA GLY A 23 -2.15 -4.68 -1.29
C GLY A 23 -1.99 -5.26 0.11
N LEU A 24 -3.10 -5.60 0.79
CA LEU A 24 -3.12 -6.35 2.04
C LEU A 24 -3.87 -7.68 1.91
N PHE A 25 -3.92 -8.25 0.71
CA PHE A 25 -4.51 -9.58 0.46
C PHE A 25 -3.56 -10.47 -0.32
N THR A 26 -3.13 -10.02 -1.51
CA THR A 26 -2.33 -10.82 -2.44
C THR A 26 -1.01 -11.31 -1.83
N PRO A 27 -0.24 -10.51 -1.04
CA PRO A 27 1.01 -11.00 -0.45
C PRO A 27 0.86 -12.24 0.44
N PHE A 28 -0.34 -12.45 0.98
CA PHE A 28 -0.61 -13.51 1.94
C PHE A 28 -1.25 -14.75 1.29
N VAL A 29 -1.74 -14.64 0.05
CA VAL A 29 -2.59 -15.65 -0.59
C VAL A 29 -2.03 -16.13 -1.92
N ASP A 30 -1.60 -15.22 -2.78
CA ASP A 30 -1.07 -15.50 -4.12
C ASP A 30 0.15 -14.60 -4.35
N SER A 31 1.35 -15.17 -4.23
CA SER A 31 2.61 -14.42 -4.36
C SER A 31 2.99 -14.11 -5.82
N GLU A 32 2.29 -14.72 -6.78
CA GLU A 32 2.57 -14.66 -8.22
C GLU A 32 1.31 -14.26 -9.02
N PRO A 33 1.49 -13.51 -10.14
CA PRO A 33 2.75 -12.93 -10.59
C PRO A 33 3.21 -11.76 -9.72
N ASP A 34 4.49 -11.39 -9.83
CA ASP A 34 5.02 -10.12 -9.30
C ASP A 34 4.12 -8.94 -9.69
N TRP A 35 3.72 -8.13 -8.70
CA TRP A 35 2.84 -6.97 -8.90
C TRP A 35 3.33 -5.70 -8.20
N ASP A 36 4.27 -5.82 -7.27
CA ASP A 36 4.72 -4.76 -6.38
C ASP A 36 6.04 -4.12 -6.85
N PHE A 37 6.83 -3.57 -5.92
CA PHE A 37 8.12 -2.94 -6.24
C PHE A 37 9.18 -3.88 -6.82
N ARG A 38 8.95 -5.20 -6.86
CA ARG A 38 9.77 -6.13 -7.67
C ARG A 38 9.77 -5.73 -9.16
N LEU A 39 8.67 -5.15 -9.66
CA LEU A 39 8.59 -4.64 -11.04
C LEU A 39 9.21 -3.24 -11.17
N ASN A 40 10.33 -3.11 -11.88
CA ASN A 40 11.16 -1.88 -11.96
C ASN A 40 10.41 -0.56 -12.19
N ASN A 41 9.33 -0.56 -12.97
CA ASN A 41 8.60 0.65 -13.33
C ASN A 41 7.46 0.99 -12.36
N VAL A 42 7.17 0.17 -11.35
CA VAL A 42 6.24 0.49 -10.27
C VAL A 42 6.91 1.46 -9.32
N ILE A 43 6.48 2.72 -9.30
CA ILE A 43 7.12 3.78 -8.51
C ILE A 43 6.33 4.18 -7.27
N SER A 44 5.04 3.87 -7.23
CA SER A 44 4.21 4.07 -6.06
C SER A 44 3.06 3.05 -6.00
N ILE A 45 2.64 2.73 -4.79
CA ILE A 45 1.56 1.77 -4.51
C ILE A 45 0.70 2.36 -3.41
N ASN A 46 -0.62 2.30 -3.56
CA ASN A 46 -1.55 2.59 -2.46
C ASN A 46 -2.25 1.32 -1.97
N THR A 47 -2.63 1.28 -0.70
CA THR A 47 -3.49 0.23 -0.12
C THR A 47 -4.40 0.82 0.96
N SER A 48 -5.61 0.29 1.09
CA SER A 48 -6.58 0.71 2.12
C SER A 48 -6.52 -0.23 3.32
N GLY A 49 -6.05 0.27 4.46
CA GLY A 49 -6.04 -0.51 5.71
C GLY A 49 -7.45 -0.93 6.14
N HIS A 50 -8.44 -0.12 5.81
CA HIS A 50 -9.85 -0.41 6.08
C HIS A 50 -10.55 -1.34 5.07
N LYS A 51 -9.80 -1.95 4.15
CA LYS A 51 -10.28 -3.05 3.29
C LYS A 51 -9.73 -4.37 3.83
N TYR A 52 -8.83 -5.02 3.09
CA TYR A 52 -8.19 -6.26 3.55
C TYR A 52 -7.10 -6.04 4.61
N GLY A 53 -6.81 -4.79 5.00
CA GLY A 53 -5.97 -4.51 6.16
C GLY A 53 -6.61 -4.78 7.53
N LEU A 54 -7.91 -5.10 7.55
CA LEU A 54 -8.69 -5.55 8.71
C LEU A 54 -8.88 -4.48 9.80
N VAL A 55 -8.85 -3.20 9.42
CA VAL A 55 -9.11 -2.06 10.33
C VAL A 55 -10.46 -1.42 10.01
N SER A 56 -11.07 -0.74 10.97
CA SER A 56 -12.24 0.11 10.72
C SER A 56 -11.93 1.26 9.73
N PRO A 57 -12.95 1.84 9.07
CA PRO A 57 -12.78 2.97 8.16
C PRO A 57 -11.95 4.12 8.77
N GLY A 58 -11.05 4.71 7.96
CA GLY A 58 -10.27 5.88 8.36
C GLY A 58 -8.74 5.78 8.21
N VAL A 59 -8.21 4.71 7.61
CA VAL A 59 -6.78 4.60 7.29
C VAL A 59 -6.52 4.02 5.89
N GLY A 60 -5.56 4.62 5.19
CA GLY A 60 -4.97 4.15 3.96
C GLY A 60 -3.48 4.47 3.95
N TRP A 61 -2.74 3.79 3.09
CA TRP A 61 -1.30 3.87 2.98
C TRP A 61 -0.91 4.12 1.53
N VAL A 62 0.10 4.94 1.33
CA VAL A 62 0.76 5.12 0.04
C VAL A 62 2.25 5.09 0.26
N ILE A 63 2.96 4.34 -0.58
CA ILE A 63 4.41 4.17 -0.51
C ILE A 63 4.98 4.50 -1.88
N TRP A 64 6.08 5.25 -1.91
CA TRP A 64 6.89 5.48 -3.10
C TRP A 64 8.14 4.62 -3.03
N ARG A 65 8.59 4.13 -4.19
CA ARG A 65 9.83 3.34 -4.34
C ARG A 65 11.06 4.09 -3.82
N GLY A 66 11.06 5.42 -3.93
CA GLY A 66 12.16 6.26 -3.44
C GLY A 66 11.86 7.75 -3.57
N LYS A 67 12.61 8.55 -2.80
CA LYS A 67 12.39 10.01 -2.66
C LYS A 67 12.34 10.75 -4.01
N LYS A 68 13.15 10.34 -5.00
CA LYS A 68 13.17 10.95 -6.34
C LYS A 68 11.82 10.91 -7.10
N TYR A 69 10.89 10.05 -6.70
CA TYR A 69 9.56 9.93 -7.28
C TYR A 69 8.49 10.74 -6.53
N LEU A 70 8.90 11.43 -5.46
CA LEU A 70 8.07 12.35 -4.69
C LEU A 70 8.67 13.76 -4.80
N PRO A 71 8.08 14.66 -5.60
CA PRO A 71 8.56 16.03 -5.74
C PRO A 71 8.65 16.75 -4.38
N GLU A 72 9.76 17.44 -4.13
CA GLU A 72 10.05 18.04 -2.81
C GLU A 72 9.07 19.17 -2.48
N GLU A 73 8.54 19.85 -3.49
CA GLU A 73 7.51 20.88 -3.35
C GLU A 73 6.16 20.37 -2.81
N LEU A 74 5.95 19.05 -2.80
CA LEU A 74 4.76 18.42 -2.21
C LEU A 74 4.96 18.02 -0.74
N ILE A 75 6.17 18.22 -0.20
CA ILE A 75 6.53 17.86 1.17
C ILE A 75 6.52 19.13 2.03
N PHE A 76 5.73 19.09 3.10
CA PHE A 76 5.68 20.16 4.10
C PHE A 76 6.52 19.75 5.31
N GLU A 77 7.44 20.62 5.73
CA GLU A 77 8.22 20.42 6.95
C GLU A 77 7.38 20.80 8.17
N VAL A 78 7.14 19.85 9.08
CA VAL A 78 6.42 20.08 10.35
C VAL A 78 7.37 19.99 11.54
N SER A 79 7.24 20.90 12.49
CA SER A 79 8.05 20.90 13.71
C SER A 79 7.71 19.70 14.60
N HIS A 80 8.71 18.87 14.92
CA HIS A 80 8.56 17.73 15.82
C HIS A 80 9.79 17.57 16.71
N LEU A 81 9.59 17.53 18.03
CA LEU A 81 10.64 17.34 19.05
C LEU A 81 11.87 18.25 18.90
N GLY A 82 11.66 19.50 18.46
CA GLY A 82 12.75 20.46 18.24
C GLY A 82 13.49 20.32 16.90
N GLY A 83 13.13 19.33 16.08
CA GLY A 83 13.54 19.21 14.68
C GLY A 83 12.38 19.41 13.71
N THR A 84 12.59 19.08 12.44
CA THR A 84 11.53 19.04 11.42
C THR A 84 11.33 17.62 10.90
N MET A 85 10.09 17.29 10.57
CA MET A 85 9.72 16.03 9.92
C MET A 85 8.99 16.32 8.62
N PRO A 86 9.29 15.59 7.53
CA PRO A 86 8.57 15.75 6.28
C PRO A 86 7.17 15.14 6.40
N ALA A 87 6.15 15.92 6.03
CA ALA A 87 4.77 15.48 5.92
C ALA A 87 4.28 15.67 4.48
N MET A 88 3.84 14.57 3.88
CA MET A 88 3.05 14.61 2.65
C MET A 88 1.63 14.18 2.99
N ALA A 89 0.73 15.14 3.13
CA ALA A 89 -0.66 14.88 3.47
C ALA A 89 -1.57 15.96 2.88
N ILE A 90 -2.78 15.56 2.47
CA ILE A 90 -3.86 16.49 2.12
C ILE A 90 -4.60 16.95 3.38
N ASN A 91 -4.83 16.01 4.30
CA ASN A 91 -5.50 16.29 5.57
C ASN A 91 -4.49 16.74 6.62
N PHE A 92 -4.94 17.59 7.55
CA PHE A 92 -4.16 17.97 8.73
C PHE A 92 -4.62 17.15 9.95
N SER A 93 -5.43 17.73 10.84
CA SER A 93 -5.94 17.03 12.01
C SER A 93 -6.92 15.91 11.62
N HIS A 94 -6.64 14.69 12.07
CA HIS A 94 -7.55 13.55 11.97
C HIS A 94 -7.31 12.56 13.12
N SER A 95 -8.21 11.59 13.28
CA SER A 95 -8.06 10.56 14.31
C SER A 95 -6.86 9.65 14.03
N ALA A 96 -6.08 9.35 15.06
CA ALA A 96 -5.00 8.36 15.03
C ALA A 96 -5.48 6.93 15.34
N SER A 97 -6.74 6.74 15.78
CA SER A 97 -7.23 5.41 16.19
C SER A 97 -7.12 4.36 15.08
N PRO A 98 -7.45 4.65 13.80
CA PRO A 98 -7.27 3.68 12.72
C PRO A 98 -5.79 3.35 12.43
N ILE A 99 -4.88 4.31 12.61
CA ILE A 99 -3.43 4.07 12.46
C ILE A 99 -2.93 3.13 13.57
N ILE A 100 -3.33 3.39 14.81
CA ILE A 100 -3.00 2.54 15.97
C ILE A 100 -3.60 1.13 15.77
N GLY A 101 -4.84 1.04 15.29
CA GLY A 101 -5.50 -0.23 14.97
C GLY A 101 -4.75 -1.02 13.91
N GLN A 102 -4.23 -0.36 12.87
CA GLN A 102 -3.42 -1.04 11.86
C GLN A 102 -2.12 -1.60 12.46
N TYR A 103 -1.44 -0.80 13.30
CA TYR A 103 -0.20 -1.24 13.95
C TYR A 103 -0.46 -2.41 14.91
N TYR A 104 -1.55 -2.35 15.68
CA TYR A 104 -2.00 -3.45 16.52
C TYR A 104 -2.23 -4.73 15.70
N ASN A 105 -2.93 -4.66 14.56
CA ASN A 105 -3.16 -5.81 13.71
C ASN A 105 -1.85 -6.39 13.14
N PHE A 106 -0.90 -5.53 12.72
CA PHE A 106 0.41 -5.99 12.26
C PHE A 106 1.16 -6.79 13.34
N LEU A 107 1.17 -6.29 14.58
CA LEU A 107 1.83 -6.99 15.69
C LEU A 107 1.08 -8.24 16.15
N SER A 108 -0.26 -8.20 16.13
CA SER A 108 -1.10 -9.26 16.68
C SER A 108 -1.23 -10.44 15.72
N PHE A 109 -1.36 -10.16 14.42
CA PHE A 109 -1.52 -11.19 13.40
C PHE A 109 -0.20 -11.66 12.81
N VAL A 110 0.84 -10.82 12.80
CA VAL A 110 2.08 -11.06 12.06
C VAL A 110 1.79 -11.53 10.62
N PHE A 111 2.70 -12.20 9.94
CA PHE A 111 2.43 -12.64 8.57
C PHE A 111 1.40 -13.78 8.53
N GLU A 112 1.56 -14.77 9.42
CA GLU A 112 0.80 -16.01 9.45
C GLU A 112 -0.68 -15.80 9.78
N GLY A 113 -1.00 -14.83 10.64
CA GLY A 113 -2.38 -14.49 10.98
C GLY A 113 -3.11 -13.84 9.81
N TYR A 114 -2.49 -12.90 9.11
CA TYR A 114 -3.03 -12.32 7.88
C TYR A 114 -3.27 -13.39 6.82
N GLN A 115 -2.28 -14.27 6.60
CA GLN A 115 -2.42 -15.41 5.69
C GLN A 115 -3.58 -16.32 6.05
N LYS A 116 -3.71 -16.72 7.33
CA LYS A 116 -4.81 -17.58 7.77
C LYS A 116 -6.19 -16.94 7.56
N ILE A 117 -6.31 -15.64 7.82
CA ILE A 117 -7.57 -14.91 7.63
C ILE A 117 -7.92 -14.85 6.15
N HIS A 118 -6.98 -14.45 5.29
CA HIS A 118 -7.26 -14.28 3.86
C HIS A 118 -7.46 -15.60 3.12
N GLN A 119 -6.78 -16.68 3.52
CA GLN A 119 -7.06 -18.01 2.99
C GLN A 119 -8.51 -18.44 3.27
N LYS A 120 -9.02 -18.20 4.49
CA LYS A 120 -10.43 -18.46 4.80
C LYS A 120 -11.36 -17.63 3.95
N THR A 121 -11.06 -16.34 3.76
CA THR A 121 -11.84 -15.46 2.87
C THR A 121 -11.87 -16.01 1.44
N ARG A 122 -10.74 -16.48 0.89
CA ARG A 122 -10.66 -17.09 -0.44
C ARG A 122 -11.48 -18.37 -0.53
N VAL A 123 -11.43 -19.24 0.48
CA VAL A 123 -12.21 -20.48 0.51
C VAL A 123 -13.71 -20.18 0.43
N VAL A 124 -14.20 -19.22 1.22
CA VAL A 124 -15.61 -18.81 1.18
C VAL A 124 -15.97 -18.21 -0.18
N ALA A 125 -15.12 -17.33 -0.74
CA ALA A 125 -15.35 -16.76 -2.06
C ALA A 125 -15.44 -17.84 -3.16
N ASN A 126 -14.54 -18.83 -3.14
CA ASN A 126 -14.54 -19.93 -4.09
C ASN A 126 -15.76 -20.86 -3.93
N PHE A 127 -16.23 -21.07 -2.70
CA PHE A 127 -17.44 -21.83 -2.45
C PHE A 127 -18.67 -21.10 -3.02
N SER A 128 -18.79 -19.80 -2.74
CA SER A 128 -19.91 -18.98 -3.22
C SER A 128 -19.92 -18.81 -4.74
N GLY A 129 -18.75 -18.73 -5.38
CA GLY A 129 -18.64 -18.55 -6.84
C GLY A 129 -18.87 -19.82 -7.68
N LYS A 130 -19.09 -20.99 -7.05
CA LYS A 130 -19.39 -22.26 -7.72
C LYS A 130 -20.89 -22.57 -7.81
N ASN A 131 -21.73 -21.76 -7.16
CA ASN A 131 -23.19 -21.76 -7.33
C ASN A 131 -23.60 -20.65 -8.31
#